data_AF-A0A354CR95-F1
#
_entry.id   AF-A0A354CR95-F1
#
_cell.length_a   1.000
_cell.length_b   1.000
_cell.length_c   1.000
_cell.angle_alpha   90.00
_cell.angle_beta   90.00
_cell.angle_gamma   90.00
#
_symmetry.space_group_name_H-M   'P 1'
#
loop_
_entity.id
_entity.type
_entity.pdbx_description
1 polymer ?
#
loop_
_entity_poly.entity_id
_entity_poly.type
_entity_poly.pdbx_seq_one_letter_code
_entity_poly.pdbx_strand_id
1 'polypeptide(L)'
;TYEANFGEHPSGDITKIDAKSIPDFDILLGGFPCQAFSIIGKKEGFSNETCGTLFFDIERILKEKMPPAFMLENVRNLTAHDNGNTFKVIKEHLEKLGYYVYAKVLNALDYGVPQKR
;
A
#
# COMPACT_ATOMS: atom_id res chain seq x y z
N THR A 1 0.55 11.75 18.12
CA THR A 1 -0.47 12.41 17.28
C THR A 1 -1.72 11.57 17.10
N TYR A 2 -1.63 10.32 16.59
CA TYR A 2 -2.81 9.47 16.38
C TYR A 2 -3.62 9.28 17.67
N GLU A 3 -2.97 8.82 18.74
CA GLU A 3 -3.58 8.67 20.07
C GLU A 3 -4.20 9.96 20.61
N ALA A 4 -3.56 11.11 20.40
CA ALA A 4 -4.09 12.40 20.83
C ALA A 4 -5.37 12.83 20.10
N ASN A 5 -5.63 12.30 18.89
CA ASN A 5 -6.81 12.64 18.09
C ASN A 5 -7.89 11.55 18.12
N PHE A 6 -7.53 10.30 18.36
CA PHE A 6 -8.43 9.14 18.26
C PHE A 6 -8.51 8.29 19.54
N GLY A 7 -7.66 8.52 20.54
CA GLY A 7 -7.61 7.72 21.78
C GLY A 7 -7.03 6.32 21.60
N GLU A 8 -6.52 6.00 20.41
CA GLU A 8 -5.99 4.68 20.05
C GLU A 8 -4.48 4.73 19.82
N HIS A 9 -3.78 3.66 20.20
CA HIS A 9 -2.35 3.52 19.96
C HIS A 9 -2.09 2.48 18.86
N PRO A 10 -1.45 2.86 17.73
CA PRO A 10 -1.10 1.89 16.68
C PRO A 10 -0.17 0.80 17.21
N SER A 11 -0.41 -0.45 16.81
CA SER A 11 0.30 -1.64 17.31
C SER A 11 1.79 -1.75 16.94
N GLY A 12 2.34 -0.77 16.21
CA GLY A 12 3.76 -0.68 15.88
C GLY A 12 4.13 -1.29 14.53
N ASP A 13 5.29 -1.95 14.48
CA ASP A 13 5.91 -2.47 13.27
C ASP A 13 5.14 -3.69 12.71
N ILE A 14 4.47 -3.48 11.57
CA ILE A 14 3.58 -4.47 10.96
C ILE A 14 4.31 -5.76 10.55
N THR A 15 5.62 -5.70 10.31
CA THR A 15 6.44 -6.87 9.95
C THR A 15 6.55 -7.89 11.10
N LYS A 16 6.25 -7.45 12.34
CA LYS A 16 6.31 -8.26 13.56
C LYS A 16 4.94 -8.71 14.05
N ILE A 17 3.86 -8.29 13.37
CA ILE A 17 2.48 -8.60 13.76
C ILE A 17 2.00 -9.79 12.93
N ASP A 18 1.61 -10.87 13.59
CA ASP A 18 0.98 -12.02 12.94
C ASP A 18 -0.35 -11.59 12.30
N ALA A 19 -0.57 -11.94 11.04
CA ALA A 19 -1.80 -11.59 10.34
C ALA A 19 -3.03 -12.21 11.01
N LYS A 20 -2.87 -13.37 11.65
CA LYS A 20 -3.95 -14.06 12.37
C LYS A 20 -4.47 -13.30 13.58
N SER A 21 -3.61 -12.53 14.23
CA SER A 21 -3.98 -11.77 15.43
C SER A 21 -4.72 -10.47 15.12
N ILE A 22 -4.68 -10.01 13.87
CA ILE A 22 -5.48 -8.88 13.42
C ILE A 22 -6.96 -9.26 13.53
N PRO A 23 -7.86 -8.41 14.02
CA PRO A 23 -9.30 -8.68 14.00
C PRO A 23 -9.82 -8.89 12.59
N ASP A 24 -10.98 -9.51 12.44
CA ASP A 24 -11.65 -9.56 11.15
C ASP A 24 -12.20 -8.17 10.80
N PHE A 25 -12.14 -7.81 9.53
CA PHE A 25 -12.53 -6.48 9.04
C PHE A 25 -13.00 -6.56 7.58
N ASP A 26 -13.77 -5.55 7.16
CA ASP A 26 -14.34 -5.51 5.82
C ASP A 26 -13.46 -4.80 4.79
N ILE A 27 -12.68 -3.82 5.23
CA ILE A 27 -11.89 -2.95 4.35
C ILE A 27 -10.47 -2.77 4.89
N LEU A 28 -9.46 -3.11 4.08
CA LEU A 28 -8.07 -2.74 4.34
C LEU A 28 -7.74 -1.39 3.70
N LEU A 29 -7.22 -0.44 4.47
CA LEU A 29 -6.69 0.83 3.97
C LEU A 29 -5.17 0.87 4.16
N GLY A 30 -4.41 1.21 3.11
CA GLY A 30 -2.94 1.18 3.19
C GLY A 30 -2.25 2.22 2.30
N GLY A 31 -1.57 3.18 2.93
CA GLY A 31 -0.57 4.04 2.27
C GLY A 31 0.84 3.54 2.60
N PHE A 32 1.37 2.63 1.79
CA PHE A 32 2.66 1.99 2.09
C PHE A 32 3.85 2.83 1.60
N PRO A 33 5.04 2.71 2.24
CA PRO A 33 6.18 3.56 1.92
C PRO A 33 6.55 3.55 0.44
N CYS A 34 6.62 4.76 -0.12
CA CYS A 34 6.92 5.02 -1.52
C CYS A 34 8.45 5.05 -1.81
N GLN A 35 9.31 5.06 -0.79
CA GLN A 35 10.73 5.37 -0.92
C GLN A 35 11.49 4.45 -1.89
N ALA A 36 11.12 3.16 -1.99
CA ALA A 36 11.70 2.22 -2.95
C ALA A 36 11.29 2.48 -4.42
N PHE A 37 10.19 3.22 -4.63
CA PHE A 37 9.54 3.47 -5.91
C PHE A 37 9.56 4.96 -6.34
N SER A 38 10.14 5.83 -5.50
CA SER A 38 10.26 7.27 -5.72
C SER A 38 11.40 7.62 -6.68
N ILE A 39 11.21 8.67 -7.48
CA ILE A 39 12.19 9.24 -8.41
C ILE A 39 13.48 9.69 -7.70
N ILE A 40 13.37 10.07 -6.42
CA ILE A 40 14.43 10.67 -5.60
C ILE A 40 15.25 9.59 -4.84
N GLY A 41 14.88 8.31 -4.94
CA GLY A 41 15.57 7.18 -4.30
C GLY A 41 16.46 6.36 -5.26
N LYS A 42 17.08 5.29 -4.75
CA LYS A 42 17.95 4.38 -5.53
C LYS A 42 17.22 3.53 -6.59
N LYS A 43 15.87 3.62 -6.67
CA LYS A 43 15.01 2.84 -7.59
C LYS A 43 15.24 1.33 -7.53
N GLU A 44 15.56 0.82 -6.34
CA GLU A 44 15.83 -0.61 -6.11
C GLU A 44 14.55 -1.47 -6.16
N GLY A 45 13.36 -0.86 -6.15
CA GLY A 45 12.08 -1.59 -6.25
C GLY A 45 11.95 -2.66 -5.16
N PHE A 46 11.60 -3.88 -5.57
CA PHE A 46 11.50 -5.04 -4.66
C PHE A 46 12.84 -5.55 -4.14
N SER A 47 13.96 -5.12 -4.72
CA SER A 47 15.31 -5.46 -4.24
C SER A 47 15.71 -4.63 -3.01
N ASN A 48 14.91 -3.62 -2.63
CA ASN A 48 15.09 -2.91 -1.36
C ASN A 48 14.37 -3.68 -0.25
N GLU A 49 15.14 -4.49 0.50
CA GLU A 49 14.65 -5.41 1.54
C GLU A 49 13.82 -4.74 2.65
N THR A 50 13.94 -3.42 2.85
CA THR A 50 13.29 -2.70 3.95
C THR A 50 12.02 -1.96 3.54
N CYS A 51 12.03 -1.25 2.40
CA CYS A 51 10.91 -0.39 1.99
C CYS A 51 10.10 -0.95 0.81
N GLY A 52 10.70 -1.80 -0.02
CA GLY A 52 10.01 -2.44 -1.16
C GLY A 52 9.13 -3.64 -0.74
N THR A 53 9.31 -4.12 0.49
CA THR A 53 8.73 -5.37 1.00
C THR A 53 7.41 -5.19 1.75
N LEU A 54 7.05 -3.98 2.18
CA LEU A 54 5.81 -3.74 2.92
C LEU A 54 4.53 -3.97 2.09
N PHE A 55 4.64 -3.99 0.76
CA PHE A 55 3.56 -4.50 -0.08
C PHE A 55 3.27 -5.98 0.21
N PHE A 56 4.30 -6.80 0.43
CA PHE A 56 4.13 -8.22 0.74
C PHE A 56 3.56 -8.44 2.15
N ASP A 57 3.75 -7.50 3.08
CA ASP A 57 3.03 -7.52 4.36
C ASP A 57 1.54 -7.23 4.19
N ILE A 58 1.18 -6.30 3.29
CA ILE A 58 -0.23 -6.09 2.91
C ILE A 58 -0.78 -7.36 2.26
N GLU A 59 -0.06 -7.96 1.31
CA GLU A 59 -0.45 -9.20 0.65
C GLU A 59 -0.66 -10.34 1.67
N ARG A 60 0.25 -10.47 2.64
CA ARG A 60 0.15 -11.43 3.74
C ARG A 60 -1.14 -11.26 4.55
N ILE A 61 -1.50 -10.03 4.88
CA ILE A 61 -2.73 -9.72 5.63
C ILE A 61 -3.96 -10.00 4.77
N LEU A 62 -3.97 -9.55 3.51
CA LEU A 62 -5.08 -9.82 2.58
C LEU A 62 -5.32 -11.31 2.38
N LYS A 63 -4.24 -12.11 2.27
CA LYS A 63 -4.34 -13.56 2.11
C LYS A 63 -4.91 -14.26 3.36
N GLU A 64 -4.55 -13.80 4.55
CA GLU A 64 -5.06 -14.38 5.80
C GLU A 64 -6.50 -13.95 6.10
N LYS A 65 -6.83 -12.68 5.85
CA LYS A 65 -8.10 -12.08 6.27
C LYS A 65 -9.17 -12.05 5.19
N MET A 66 -8.78 -12.14 3.92
CA MET A 66 -9.67 -12.14 2.76
C MET A 66 -10.84 -11.13 2.88
N PRO A 67 -10.56 -9.85 3.25
CA PRO A 67 -11.62 -8.85 3.38
C PRO A 67 -12.33 -8.65 2.03
N PRO A 68 -13.62 -8.26 2.01
CA PRO A 68 -14.34 -7.94 0.78
C PRO A 68 -13.67 -6.87 -0.10
N ALA A 69 -12.99 -5.89 0.49
CA ALA A 69 -12.35 -4.80 -0.26
C ALA A 69 -11.07 -4.26 0.37
N PHE A 70 -10.30 -3.52 -0.43
CA PHE A 70 -9.16 -2.75 0.03
C PHE A 70 -8.99 -1.45 -0.77
N MET A 71 -8.25 -0.49 -0.21
CA MET A 71 -7.79 0.70 -0.91
C MET A 71 -6.32 0.96 -0.57
N LEU A 72 -5.47 0.90 -1.60
CA LEU A 72 -4.04 1.18 -1.49
C LEU A 72 -3.69 2.50 -2.15
N GLU A 73 -2.90 3.33 -1.46
CA GLU A 73 -2.40 4.61 -1.96
C GLU A 73 -0.88 4.56 -2.12
N ASN A 74 -0.40 5.18 -3.19
CA ASN A 74 1.02 5.40 -3.43
C ASN A 74 1.22 6.58 -4.39
N VAL A 75 2.47 6.98 -4.63
CA VAL A 75 2.78 8.09 -5.54
C VAL A 75 2.49 7.76 -7.00
N ARG A 76 2.25 8.82 -7.78
CA ARG A 76 2.08 8.75 -9.25
C ARG A 76 3.17 7.94 -9.96
N ASN A 77 4.42 8.02 -9.51
CA ASN A 77 5.53 7.34 -10.17
C ASN A 77 5.45 5.81 -10.09
N LEU A 78 4.64 5.23 -9.19
CA LEU A 78 4.48 3.78 -9.08
C LEU A 78 4.07 3.15 -10.42
N THR A 79 3.20 3.81 -11.19
CA THR A 79 2.71 3.30 -12.48
C THR A 79 3.75 3.32 -13.59
N ALA A 80 4.81 4.12 -13.44
CA ALA A 80 5.88 4.26 -14.43
C ALA A 80 7.22 3.66 -13.96
N HIS A 81 7.32 3.32 -12.68
CA HIS A 81 8.53 2.75 -12.07
C HIS A 81 8.91 1.42 -12.74
N ASP A 82 10.21 1.21 -12.95
CA ASP A 82 10.75 0.04 -13.65
C ASP A 82 10.02 -0.26 -14.98
N ASN A 83 9.82 0.78 -15.80
CA ASN A 83 9.07 0.71 -17.05
C ASN A 83 7.63 0.15 -16.89
N GLY A 84 7.01 0.39 -15.74
CA GLY A 84 5.66 -0.08 -15.39
C GLY A 84 5.61 -1.48 -14.78
N ASN A 85 6.74 -2.19 -14.69
CA ASN A 85 6.77 -3.56 -14.15
C ASN A 85 6.36 -3.63 -12.69
N THR A 86 6.72 -2.64 -11.86
CA THR A 86 6.39 -2.67 -10.43
C THR A 86 4.88 -2.66 -10.20
N PHE A 87 4.16 -1.74 -10.83
CA PHE A 87 2.70 -1.70 -10.73
C PHE A 87 2.07 -2.97 -11.31
N LYS A 88 2.60 -3.50 -12.42
CA LYS A 88 2.15 -4.76 -13.01
C LYS A 88 2.28 -5.92 -12.02
N VAL A 89 3.43 -6.08 -11.36
CA VAL A 89 3.66 -7.13 -10.35
C VAL A 89 2.70 -6.98 -9.17
N ILE A 90 2.56 -5.78 -8.61
CA ILE A 90 1.61 -5.51 -7.52
C ILE A 90 0.19 -5.93 -7.90
N LYS A 91 -0.25 -5.50 -9.09
CA LYS A 91 -1.58 -5.83 -9.60
C LYS A 91 -1.76 -7.33 -9.78
N GLU A 92 -0.79 -8.02 -10.37
CA GLU A 92 -0.84 -9.48 -10.55
C GLU A 92 -0.92 -10.24 -9.23
N HIS A 93 -0.20 -9.81 -8.18
CA HIS A 93 -0.28 -10.42 -6.86
C HIS A 93 -1.67 -10.27 -6.24
N LEU A 94 -2.25 -9.06 -6.30
CA LEU A 94 -3.59 -8.78 -5.81
C LEU A 94 -4.66 -9.57 -6.59
N GLU A 95 -4.55 -9.66 -7.92
CA GLU A 95 -5.46 -10.45 -8.75
C GLU A 95 -5.34 -11.96 -8.49
N LYS A 96 -4.12 -12.46 -8.22
CA LYS A 96 -3.90 -13.88 -7.83
C LYS A 96 -4.53 -14.25 -6.49
N LEU A 97 -4.74 -13.28 -5.59
CA LEU A 97 -5.51 -13.48 -4.36
C LEU A 97 -7.03 -13.57 -4.60
N GLY A 98 -7.51 -13.30 -5.83
CA GLY A 98 -8.92 -13.36 -6.19
C GLY A 98 -9.63 -12.00 -6.23
N TYR A 99 -8.89 -10.89 -6.13
CA TYR A 99 -9.45 -9.54 -6.19
C TYR A 99 -9.52 -8.98 -7.62
N TYR A 100 -10.54 -8.17 -7.88
CA TYR A 100 -10.58 -7.30 -9.04
C TYR A 100 -9.90 -5.96 -8.70
N VAL A 101 -8.88 -5.60 -9.47
CA VAL A 101 -8.04 -4.41 -9.18
C VAL A 101 -8.34 -3.27 -10.14
N TYR A 102 -8.87 -2.17 -9.59
CA TYR A 102 -9.03 -0.90 -10.28
C TYR A 102 -7.98 0.09 -9.79
N ALA A 103 -7.37 0.83 -10.72
CA ALA A 103 -6.36 1.84 -10.39
C ALA A 103 -6.53 3.08 -11.26
N LYS A 104 -6.28 4.25 -10.65
CA LYS A 104 -6.33 5.55 -11.33
C LYS A 104 -5.38 6.53 -10.65
N VAL A 105 -4.65 7.31 -11.44
CA VAL A 105 -3.89 8.46 -10.93
C VAL A 105 -4.86 9.64 -10.78
N LEU A 106 -4.92 10.19 -9.57
CA LEU A 106 -5.75 11.34 -9.22
C LEU A 106 -4.87 12.51 -8.81
N ASN A 107 -5.38 13.73 -8.98
CA ASN A 107 -4.70 14.95 -8.52
C ASN A 107 -5.63 15.69 -7.56
N ALA A 108 -5.15 16.02 -6.35
CA ALA A 108 -5.98 16.65 -5.32
C ALA A 108 -6.58 18.01 -5.75
N LEU A 109 -5.97 18.72 -6.70
CA LEU A 109 -6.53 19.93 -7.33
C LEU A 109 -7.90 19.70 -7.97
N ASP A 110 -8.13 18.51 -8.52
CA ASP A 110 -9.39 18.15 -9.20
C ASP A 110 -10.53 17.88 -8.20
N TYR A 111 -10.20 17.87 -6.89
CA TYR A 111 -11.10 17.53 -5.78
C TYR A 111 -11.18 18.64 -4.73
N GLY A 112 -10.88 19.89 -5.11
CA GLY A 112 -11.09 21.06 -4.24
C GLY A 112 -9.98 21.31 -3.21
N VAL A 113 -8.88 20.55 -3.25
CA VAL A 113 -7.71 20.78 -2.39
C VAL A 113 -6.68 21.58 -3.18
N PRO A 114 -6.23 22.78 -2.72
CA PRO A 114 -5.29 23.63 -3.45
C PRO A 114 -3.84 23.11 -3.34
N GLN A 115 -3.63 21.83 -3.65
CA GLN A 115 -2.35 21.14 -3.59
C GLN A 115 -2.20 20.23 -4.82
N LYS A 116 -1.11 20.41 -5.57
CA LYS A 116 -0.73 19.47 -6.63
C LYS A 116 -0.13 18.22 -6.00
N ARG A 117 -0.94 17.17 -5.85
CA ARG A 117 -0.57 15.90 -5.23
C ARG A 117 -1.22 14.74 -5.95
#